data_AF-A0A670ZXC1-F1
#
_entry.id   AF-A0A670ZXC1-F1
#
_cell.length_a   1.000
_cell.length_b   1.000
_cell.length_c   1.000
_cell.angle_alpha   90.00
_cell.angle_beta   90.00
_cell.angle_gamma   90.00
#
_symmetry.space_group_name_H-M   'P 1'
#
loop_
_entity.id
_entity.type
_entity.pdbx_description
1 polymer ?
#
loop_
_entity_poly.entity_id
_entity_poly.type
_entity_poly.pdbx_seq_one_letter_code
_entity_poly.pdbx_strand_id
1 'polypeptide(L)'
;IQALKVSLSLSLSLSLFVIVADRKHCKFKADPNIPSMFSAVNEDYIGSGWSRGHMAPAGDNKHSPEAMAETFYLSNIVPQNYENNAGFWNRVEMYCRELTERFEDVWIVSGPLTLPQLEEDGKKKVIYQVIGKDEVAVPSHLYKVILARRSEVLQDPLLLGAFVIPNRPIGFDHQLQEFQVGIEDLEKMSGLVFFPELNKSEDVRNILASSLDWLINILF
;
A
#
# COMPACT_ATOMS: atom_id res chain seq x y z
N ILE A 1 -4.16 -2.39 -16.95
CA ILE A 1 -3.12 -1.36 -16.70
C ILE A 1 -1.88 -2.12 -16.24
N GLN A 2 -1.02 -2.51 -17.18
CA GLN A 2 0.10 -3.45 -16.95
C GLN A 2 1.35 -2.96 -17.71
N ALA A 3 1.48 -1.64 -17.90
CA ALA A 3 2.63 -1.00 -18.52
C ALA A 3 3.65 -0.48 -17.47
N LEU A 4 3.25 -0.46 -16.19
CA LEU A 4 4.14 -0.25 -15.06
C LEU A 4 4.32 -1.63 -14.44
N LYS A 5 5.55 -2.17 -14.41
CA LYS A 5 5.92 -3.44 -13.75
C LYS A 5 5.78 -3.31 -12.22
N VAL A 6 4.60 -2.93 -11.74
CA VAL A 6 4.39 -2.47 -10.36
C VAL A 6 3.06 -3.01 -9.83
N SER A 7 3.10 -3.51 -8.60
CA SER A 7 2.06 -4.33 -7.96
C SER A 7 0.75 -3.61 -7.66
N LEU A 8 -0.33 -4.37 -7.77
CA LEU A 8 -1.58 -4.19 -7.03
C LEU A 8 -1.69 -5.37 -6.06
N SER A 9 -1.69 -5.11 -4.75
CA SER A 9 -1.86 -6.17 -3.74
C SER A 9 -3.16 -6.01 -2.97
N LEU A 10 -3.91 -7.11 -2.84
CA LEU A 10 -5.06 -7.25 -1.93
C LEU A 10 -4.62 -8.10 -0.74
N SER A 11 -4.70 -7.57 0.48
CA SER A 11 -4.51 -8.35 1.72
C SER A 11 -5.88 -8.72 2.30
N LEU A 12 -6.07 -10.00 2.65
CA LEU A 12 -7.34 -10.58 3.13
C LEU A 12 -7.14 -11.26 4.48
N SER A 13 -7.95 -10.83 5.46
CA SER A 13 -8.23 -11.41 6.79
C SER A 13 -7.03 -11.73 7.70
N LEU A 14 -6.82 -10.88 8.71
CA LEU A 14 -5.90 -11.13 9.82
C LEU A 14 -6.70 -11.76 10.98
N SER A 15 -6.66 -13.07 11.12
CA SER A 15 -7.23 -13.76 12.29
C SER A 15 -6.12 -14.32 13.19
N LEU A 16 -6.35 -14.27 14.52
CA LEU A 16 -5.40 -14.65 15.57
C LEU A 16 -5.06 -16.14 15.54
N PHE A 17 -4.00 -16.55 14.82
CA PHE A 17 -3.36 -17.86 15.06
C PHE A 17 -1.84 -17.84 14.87
N VAL A 18 -1.14 -18.54 15.77
CA VAL A 18 0.32 -18.59 15.89
C VAL A 18 0.90 -19.70 15.02
N ILE A 19 1.47 -19.30 13.89
CA ILE A 19 2.74 -19.80 13.36
C ILE A 19 3.59 -18.54 13.13
N VAL A 20 4.89 -18.58 13.43
CA VAL A 20 5.76 -17.38 13.47
C VAL A 20 6.71 -17.42 12.29
N ALA A 21 6.21 -17.10 11.09
CA ALA A 21 7.09 -16.84 9.96
C ALA A 21 8.08 -15.72 10.32
N ASP A 22 9.35 -15.91 9.98
CA ASP A 22 10.40 -14.90 10.19
C ASP A 22 10.88 -14.38 8.84
N ARG A 23 10.66 -13.08 8.62
CA ARG A 23 11.07 -12.36 7.40
C ARG A 23 12.56 -12.47 7.11
N LYS A 24 13.41 -12.78 8.12
CA LYS A 24 14.86 -13.00 7.94
C LYS A 24 15.17 -14.19 7.03
N HIS A 25 14.24 -15.14 6.90
CA HIS A 25 14.39 -16.30 6.02
C HIS A 25 13.88 -16.05 4.60
N CYS A 26 13.17 -14.94 4.37
CA CYS A 26 12.67 -14.57 3.05
C CYS A 26 13.73 -13.79 2.26
N LYS A 27 13.71 -13.96 0.94
CA LYS A 27 14.62 -13.25 0.02
C LYS A 27 13.82 -12.69 -1.13
N PHE A 28 14.11 -11.45 -1.50
CA PHE A 28 13.56 -10.86 -2.71
C PHE A 28 14.00 -11.66 -3.93
N LYS A 29 13.05 -12.00 -4.79
CA LYS A 29 13.28 -12.72 -6.04
C LYS A 29 12.23 -12.34 -7.08
N ALA A 30 12.56 -12.50 -8.34
CA ALA A 30 11.59 -12.38 -9.42
C ALA A 30 10.40 -13.32 -9.18
N ASP A 31 9.19 -12.87 -9.54
CA ASP A 31 8.00 -13.70 -9.46
C ASP A 31 8.06 -14.79 -10.55
N PRO A 32 8.01 -16.09 -10.19
CA PRO A 32 8.08 -17.17 -11.17
C PRO A 32 6.88 -17.21 -12.13
N ASN A 33 5.77 -16.54 -11.80
CA ASN A 33 4.56 -16.50 -12.63
C ASN A 33 4.57 -15.36 -13.67
N ILE A 34 5.54 -14.45 -13.60
CA ILE A 34 5.68 -13.34 -14.53
C ILE A 34 6.75 -13.69 -15.57
N PRO A 35 6.46 -13.62 -16.88
CA PRO A 35 7.46 -13.82 -17.92
C PRO A 35 8.66 -12.90 -17.70
N SER A 36 9.88 -13.42 -17.87
CA SER A 36 11.13 -12.69 -17.53
C SER A 36 11.24 -11.32 -18.19
N MET A 37 10.76 -11.17 -19.43
CA MET A 37 10.69 -9.89 -20.17
C MET A 37 9.92 -8.80 -19.42
N PHE A 38 8.94 -9.17 -18.61
CA PHE A 38 8.08 -8.26 -17.85
C PHE A 38 8.37 -8.28 -16.35
N SER A 39 9.33 -9.08 -15.90
CA SER A 39 9.72 -9.15 -14.49
C SER A 39 10.76 -8.09 -14.16
N ALA A 40 10.83 -7.70 -12.90
CA ALA A 40 11.96 -6.97 -12.33
C ALA A 40 12.93 -7.97 -11.69
N VAL A 41 14.20 -7.60 -11.58
CA VAL A 41 15.22 -8.39 -10.87
C VAL A 41 15.88 -7.58 -9.75
N ASN A 42 16.61 -8.25 -8.87
CA ASN A 42 17.22 -7.58 -7.71
C ASN A 42 18.25 -6.53 -8.15
N GLU A 43 18.92 -6.79 -9.27
CA GLU A 43 19.95 -5.95 -9.87
C GLU A 43 19.40 -4.58 -10.29
N ASP A 44 18.09 -4.46 -10.59
CA ASP A 44 17.48 -3.17 -10.88
C ASP A 44 17.40 -2.25 -9.66
N TYR A 45 17.27 -2.86 -8.47
CA TYR A 45 17.12 -2.14 -7.20
C TYR A 45 18.45 -1.89 -6.51
N ILE A 46 19.39 -2.85 -6.57
CA ILE A 46 20.68 -2.77 -5.87
C ILE A 46 21.50 -1.61 -6.44
N GLY A 47 21.85 -0.64 -5.60
CA GLY A 47 22.62 0.54 -6.01
C GLY A 47 21.80 1.63 -6.72
N SER A 48 20.48 1.46 -6.85
CA SER A 48 19.60 2.42 -7.53
C SER A 48 19.33 3.70 -6.72
N GLY A 49 19.59 3.69 -5.42
CA GLY A 49 19.14 4.73 -4.48
C GLY A 49 17.72 4.53 -3.96
N TRP A 50 17.01 3.48 -4.39
CA TRP A 50 15.67 3.12 -3.94
C TRP A 50 15.66 1.79 -3.19
N SER A 51 14.82 1.70 -2.15
CA SER A 51 14.55 0.45 -1.45
C SER A 51 13.51 -0.40 -2.20
N ARG A 52 13.43 -1.68 -1.83
CA ARG A 52 12.36 -2.59 -2.26
C ARG A 52 11.18 -2.48 -1.29
N GLY A 53 10.20 -1.65 -1.64
CA GLY A 53 9.00 -1.37 -0.85
C GLY A 53 7.90 -2.39 -1.07
N HIS A 54 7.36 -2.97 0.01
CA HIS A 54 6.28 -3.96 -0.07
C HIS A 54 4.92 -3.27 -0.21
N MET A 55 4.05 -3.76 -1.11
CA MET A 55 2.65 -3.33 -1.15
C MET A 55 1.78 -4.16 -0.18
N ALA A 56 1.89 -5.49 -0.22
CA ALA A 56 1.47 -6.38 0.85
C ALA A 56 2.66 -6.65 1.77
N PRO A 57 2.65 -6.18 3.04
CA PRO A 57 3.80 -6.30 3.91
C PRO A 57 3.95 -7.72 4.47
N ALA A 58 5.20 -8.15 4.62
CA ALA A 58 5.53 -9.42 5.26
C ALA A 58 4.92 -9.55 6.68
N GLY A 59 4.82 -8.44 7.41
CA GLY A 59 4.31 -8.39 8.78
C GLY A 59 2.85 -8.84 8.94
N ASP A 60 2.06 -8.78 7.87
CA ASP A 60 0.66 -9.19 7.86
C ASP A 60 0.52 -10.71 7.61
N ASN A 61 1.58 -11.36 7.13
CA ASN A 61 1.58 -12.77 6.71
C ASN A 61 2.33 -13.68 7.70
N LYS A 62 2.42 -13.28 8.98
CA LYS A 62 3.13 -14.08 9.99
C LYS A 62 2.60 -15.51 10.12
N HIS A 63 1.30 -15.68 9.89
CA HIS A 63 0.58 -16.95 10.01
C HIS A 63 1.00 -18.04 9.00
N SER A 64 1.70 -17.67 7.90
CA SER A 64 2.19 -18.63 6.90
C SER A 64 3.58 -18.22 6.37
N PRO A 65 4.62 -19.06 6.56
CA PRO A 65 5.93 -18.84 5.95
C PRO A 65 5.88 -18.71 4.42
N GLU A 66 4.99 -19.46 3.78
CA GLU A 66 4.77 -19.43 2.34
C GLU A 66 4.19 -18.08 1.93
N ALA A 67 3.06 -17.66 2.52
CA ALA A 67 2.44 -16.36 2.24
C ALA A 67 3.43 -15.20 2.49
N MET A 68 4.19 -15.27 3.59
CA MET A 68 5.24 -14.29 3.85
C MET A 68 6.32 -14.29 2.75
N ALA A 69 6.81 -15.45 2.32
CA ALA A 69 7.80 -15.55 1.26
C ALA A 69 7.29 -15.01 -0.09
N GLU A 70 5.99 -15.17 -0.39
CA GLU A 70 5.36 -14.62 -1.58
C GLU A 70 5.31 -13.08 -1.57
N THR A 71 5.23 -12.45 -0.39
CA THR A 71 5.36 -10.98 -0.30
C THR A 71 6.72 -10.45 -0.77
N PHE A 72 7.75 -11.31 -0.84
CA PHE A 72 9.08 -10.96 -1.34
C PHE A 72 9.24 -11.19 -2.85
N TYR A 73 8.19 -11.63 -3.55
CA TYR A 73 8.22 -11.59 -5.02
C TYR A 73 8.23 -10.15 -5.52
N LEU A 74 9.10 -9.85 -6.49
CA LEU A 74 9.25 -8.49 -7.03
C LEU A 74 7.99 -7.98 -7.74
N SER A 75 7.04 -8.86 -8.05
CA SER A 75 5.68 -8.47 -8.46
C SER A 75 4.89 -7.73 -7.39
N ASN A 76 5.25 -7.86 -6.09
CA ASN A 76 4.68 -7.14 -4.94
C ASN A 76 5.46 -5.87 -4.56
N ILE A 77 6.55 -5.56 -5.28
CA ILE A 77 7.55 -4.59 -4.85
C ILE A 77 7.57 -3.36 -5.75
N VAL A 78 7.80 -2.20 -5.14
CA VAL A 78 7.99 -0.92 -5.83
C VAL A 78 9.30 -0.27 -5.38
N PRO A 79 9.96 0.56 -6.21
CA PRO A 79 11.05 1.42 -5.76
C PRO A 79 10.53 2.45 -4.75
N GLN A 80 10.91 2.31 -3.49
CA GLN A 80 10.40 3.17 -2.41
C GLN A 80 11.54 3.91 -1.71
N ASN A 81 11.33 5.18 -1.38
CA ASN A 81 12.28 5.97 -0.62
C ASN A 81 12.55 5.28 0.73
N TYR A 82 13.83 5.17 1.12
CA TYR A 82 14.23 4.40 2.32
C TYR A 82 13.58 4.91 3.60
N GLU A 83 13.53 6.23 3.80
CA GLU A 83 12.94 6.86 4.98
C GLU A 83 11.41 6.75 4.96
N ASN A 84 10.79 6.83 3.78
CA ASN A 84 9.36 6.57 3.63
C ASN A 84 9.00 5.13 4.02
N ASN A 85 9.73 4.16 3.47
CA ASN A 85 9.53 2.73 3.69
C ASN A 85 9.69 2.34 5.17
N ALA A 86 10.79 2.76 5.80
CA ALA A 86 11.06 2.46 7.22
C ALA A 86 10.27 3.35 8.20
N GLY A 87 9.80 4.51 7.75
CA GLY A 87 9.12 5.52 8.55
C GLY A 87 7.61 5.53 8.32
N PHE A 88 7.12 6.59 7.66
CA PHE A 88 5.68 6.89 7.56
C PHE A 88 4.86 5.72 6.98
N TRP A 89 5.34 5.07 5.92
CA TRP A 89 4.62 3.95 5.30
C TRP A 89 4.51 2.75 6.25
N ASN A 90 5.58 2.40 6.97
CA ASN A 90 5.53 1.35 7.99
C ASN A 90 4.57 1.71 9.13
N ARG A 91 4.45 2.98 9.53
CA ARG A 91 3.43 3.40 10.52
C ARG A 91 2.01 3.21 10.00
N VAL A 92 1.76 3.44 8.71
CA VAL A 92 0.47 3.13 8.06
C VAL A 92 0.21 1.63 8.06
N GLU A 93 1.23 0.81 7.78
CA GLU A 93 1.11 -0.66 7.87
C GLU A 93 0.85 -1.13 9.30
N MET A 94 1.46 -0.50 10.31
CA MET A 94 1.19 -0.78 11.73
C MET A 94 -0.25 -0.43 12.09
N TYR A 95 -0.73 0.75 11.69
CA TYR A 95 -2.12 1.16 11.89
C TYR A 95 -3.10 0.16 11.27
N CYS A 96 -2.81 -0.32 10.06
CA CYS A 96 -3.64 -1.32 9.38
C CYS A 96 -3.75 -2.64 10.16
N ARG A 97 -2.64 -3.11 10.76
CA ARG A 97 -2.66 -4.30 11.62
C ARG A 97 -3.42 -4.05 12.92
N GLU A 98 -3.26 -2.87 13.50
CA GLU A 98 -3.91 -2.54 14.77
C GLU A 98 -5.43 -2.36 14.62
N LEU A 99 -5.92 -2.01 13.43
CA LEU A 99 -7.36 -2.06 13.14
C LEU A 99 -7.95 -3.45 13.43
N THR A 100 -7.18 -4.53 13.30
CA THR A 100 -7.71 -5.89 13.49
C THR A 100 -7.91 -6.25 14.95
N GLU A 101 -7.50 -5.39 15.89
CA GLU A 101 -7.87 -5.50 17.31
C GLU A 101 -9.30 -5.01 17.56
N ARG A 102 -9.90 -4.27 16.60
CA ARG A 102 -11.20 -3.60 16.75
C ARG A 102 -12.22 -3.98 15.67
N PHE A 103 -11.75 -4.49 14.55
CA PHE A 103 -12.54 -4.90 13.40
C PHE A 103 -12.26 -6.38 13.11
N GLU A 104 -13.31 -7.19 12.98
CA GLU A 104 -13.19 -8.61 12.62
C GLU A 104 -12.49 -8.80 11.27
N ASP A 105 -12.79 -7.93 10.30
CA ASP A 105 -12.17 -7.97 8.98
C ASP A 105 -11.64 -6.61 8.56
N VAL A 106 -10.45 -6.63 7.96
CA VAL A 106 -9.81 -5.48 7.34
C VAL A 106 -9.27 -5.91 5.98
N TRP A 107 -9.72 -5.23 4.92
CA TRP A 107 -9.23 -5.40 3.55
C TRP A 107 -8.41 -4.20 3.15
N ILE A 108 -7.27 -4.46 2.52
CA ILE A 108 -6.31 -3.42 2.15
C ILE A 108 -5.93 -3.58 0.69
N VAL A 109 -6.04 -2.50 -0.07
CA VAL A 109 -5.48 -2.39 -1.42
C VAL A 109 -4.37 -1.36 -1.41
N SER A 110 -3.16 -1.74 -1.83
CA SER A 110 -2.02 -0.82 -1.91
C SER A 110 -1.45 -0.81 -3.33
N GLY A 111 -0.85 0.32 -3.72
CA GLY A 111 -0.20 0.41 -5.01
C GLY A 111 0.52 1.74 -5.27
N PRO A 112 1.18 1.85 -6.43
CA PRO A 112 1.90 3.04 -6.89
C PRO A 112 1.01 4.07 -7.61
N LEU A 113 1.48 5.32 -7.66
CA LEU A 113 0.96 6.37 -8.54
C LEU A 113 2.09 7.22 -9.14
N THR A 114 1.93 7.60 -10.41
CA THR A 114 2.75 8.60 -11.11
C THR A 114 1.88 9.82 -11.42
N LEU A 115 1.80 10.74 -10.46
CA LEU A 115 0.90 11.89 -10.52
C LEU A 115 1.51 13.06 -11.30
N PRO A 116 0.69 13.83 -12.03
CA PRO A 116 1.20 14.98 -12.78
C PRO A 116 1.61 16.12 -11.86
N GLN A 117 2.66 16.84 -12.25
CA GLN A 117 3.07 18.10 -11.65
C GLN A 117 2.83 19.25 -12.64
N LEU A 118 2.53 20.45 -12.11
CA LEU A 118 2.40 21.66 -12.92
C LEU A 118 3.80 22.22 -13.16
N GLU A 119 4.18 22.31 -14.42
CA GLU A 119 5.48 22.84 -14.84
C GLU A 119 5.44 24.37 -14.98
N GLU A 120 6.62 25.00 -15.10
CA GLU A 120 6.76 26.45 -15.31
C GLU A 120 6.02 26.96 -16.57
N ASP A 121 5.87 26.11 -17.58
CA ASP A 121 5.16 26.41 -18.82
C ASP A 121 3.61 26.31 -18.68
N GLY A 122 3.11 26.05 -17.46
CA GLY A 122 1.69 25.89 -17.16
C GLY A 122 1.09 24.56 -17.60
N LYS A 123 1.88 23.62 -18.14
CA LYS A 123 1.40 22.30 -18.56
C LYS A 123 1.56 21.30 -17.42
N LYS A 124 0.63 20.35 -17.35
CA LYS A 124 0.72 19.20 -16.45
C LYS A 124 1.55 18.11 -17.10
N LYS A 125 2.64 17.67 -16.47
CA LYS A 125 3.49 16.57 -16.96
C LYS A 125 3.61 15.50 -15.89
N VAL A 126 3.65 14.24 -16.32
CA VAL A 126 3.97 13.10 -15.46
C VAL A 126 5.43 12.76 -15.72
N ILE A 127 6.27 12.94 -14.71
CA ILE A 127 7.71 12.66 -14.78
C ILE A 127 8.04 11.69 -13.64
N TYR A 128 8.67 10.57 -13.98
CA TYR A 128 9.14 9.59 -13.02
C TYR A 128 10.45 8.97 -13.49
N GLN A 129 11.28 8.56 -12.53
CA GLN A 129 12.52 7.83 -12.82
C GLN A 129 12.20 6.38 -13.18
N VAL A 130 13.01 5.80 -14.06
CA VAL A 130 13.11 4.33 -14.21
C VAL A 130 14.49 3.87 -13.72
N ILE A 131 14.56 2.71 -13.10
CA ILE A 131 15.81 2.15 -12.54
C ILE A 131 16.14 0.80 -13.16
N GLY A 132 17.42 0.46 -13.16
CA GLY A 132 17.90 -0.83 -13.64
C GLY A 132 17.87 -0.99 -15.16
N LYS A 133 18.20 -2.20 -15.62
CA LYS A 133 18.14 -2.54 -17.06
C LYS A 133 16.72 -2.81 -17.52
N ASP A 134 15.87 -3.22 -16.59
CA ASP A 134 14.48 -3.58 -16.84
C ASP A 134 13.51 -2.39 -16.71
N GLU A 135 14.06 -1.17 -16.54
CA GLU A 135 13.36 0.11 -16.51
C GLU A 135 12.19 0.14 -15.51
N VAL A 136 12.45 -0.33 -14.29
CA VAL A 136 11.44 -0.38 -13.23
C VAL A 136 11.04 1.04 -12.84
N ALA A 137 9.76 1.37 -12.98
CA ALA A 137 9.25 2.72 -12.71
C ALA A 137 9.24 3.04 -11.21
N VAL A 138 9.79 4.19 -10.86
CA VAL A 138 9.76 4.75 -9.50
C VAL A 138 8.47 5.57 -9.33
N PRO A 139 7.55 5.18 -8.43
CA PRO A 139 6.33 5.94 -8.23
C PRO A 139 6.59 7.29 -7.56
N SER A 140 5.80 8.29 -7.93
CA SER A 140 5.78 9.60 -7.25
C SER A 140 5.07 9.55 -5.89
N HIS A 141 4.05 8.70 -5.79
CA HIS A 141 3.20 8.52 -4.62
C HIS A 141 2.83 7.04 -4.49
N LEU A 142 2.47 6.64 -3.29
CA LEU A 142 1.85 5.35 -2.98
C LEU A 142 0.43 5.62 -2.50
N TYR A 143 -0.48 4.69 -2.75
CA TYR A 143 -1.81 4.74 -2.19
C TYR A 143 -2.11 3.53 -1.33
N LYS A 144 -3.02 3.73 -0.37
CA LYS A 144 -3.64 2.64 0.39
C LYS A 144 -5.14 2.91 0.51
N VAL A 145 -5.95 1.91 0.20
CA VAL A 145 -7.39 1.88 0.47
C VAL A 145 -7.63 0.86 1.56
N ILE A 146 -8.26 1.28 2.63
CA ILE A 146 -8.60 0.45 3.80
C ILE A 146 -10.11 0.35 3.86
N LEU A 147 -10.62 -0.88 3.91
CA LEU A 147 -12.01 -1.19 4.21
C LEU A 147 -12.02 -2.04 5.47
N ALA A 148 -12.84 -1.69 6.46
CA ALA A 148 -12.92 -2.40 7.73
C ALA A 148 -14.38 -2.70 8.10
N ARG A 149 -14.62 -3.90 8.61
CA ARG A 149 -15.93 -4.38 9.10
C ARG A 149 -15.81 -4.70 10.57
N ARG A 150 -16.64 -4.06 11.40
CA ARG A 150 -16.56 -4.24 12.86
C ARG A 150 -16.92 -5.65 13.26
N SER A 151 -18.12 -6.08 12.85
CA SER A 151 -18.58 -7.44 13.02
C SER A 151 -19.57 -7.80 11.92
N GLU A 152 -19.50 -9.03 11.43
CA GLU A 152 -20.47 -9.54 10.46
C GLU A 152 -21.89 -9.61 11.05
N VAL A 153 -22.00 -9.82 12.36
CA VAL A 153 -23.28 -10.03 13.05
C VAL A 153 -24.00 -8.73 13.36
N LEU A 154 -23.25 -7.66 13.67
CA LEU A 154 -23.82 -6.41 14.18
C LEU A 154 -24.41 -5.50 13.08
N GLN A 155 -24.22 -5.83 11.80
CA GLN A 155 -24.66 -5.02 10.64
C GLN A 155 -24.23 -3.54 10.71
N ASP A 156 -23.11 -3.26 11.37
CA ASP A 156 -22.53 -1.91 11.38
C ASP A 156 -22.12 -1.50 9.96
N PRO A 157 -22.23 -0.20 9.62
CA PRO A 157 -21.70 0.30 8.35
C PRO A 157 -20.22 -0.04 8.21
N LEU A 158 -19.80 -0.38 6.99
CA LEU A 158 -18.39 -0.57 6.68
C LEU A 158 -17.64 0.75 6.85
N LEU A 159 -16.38 0.70 7.28
CA LEU A 159 -15.52 1.88 7.32
C LEU A 159 -14.55 1.86 6.15
N LEU A 160 -14.44 2.99 5.45
CA LEU A 160 -13.55 3.15 4.30
C LEU A 160 -12.64 4.37 4.47
N GLY A 161 -11.37 4.22 4.10
CA GLY A 161 -10.43 5.33 3.96
C GLY A 161 -9.50 5.12 2.76
N ALA A 162 -9.23 6.18 2.02
CA ALA A 162 -8.27 6.19 0.92
C ALA A 162 -7.18 7.23 1.23
N PHE A 163 -5.92 6.83 1.05
CA PHE A 163 -4.75 7.64 1.38
C PHE A 163 -3.79 7.70 0.19
N VAL A 164 -3.23 8.87 -0.07
CA VAL A 164 -2.19 9.10 -1.10
C VAL A 164 -0.98 9.76 -0.46
N ILE A 165 0.12 9.01 -0.40
CA ILE A 165 1.32 9.34 0.37
C ILE A 165 2.47 9.55 -0.62
N PRO A 166 3.17 10.70 -0.62
CA PRO A 166 4.28 10.93 -1.53
C PRO A 166 5.46 10.00 -1.23
N ASN A 167 6.14 9.51 -2.27
CA ASN A 167 7.27 8.60 -2.17
C ASN A 167 8.58 9.34 -1.81
N ARG A 168 8.56 10.02 -0.66
CA ARG A 168 9.64 10.85 -0.12
C ARG A 168 9.65 10.77 1.42
N PRO A 169 10.69 11.27 2.11
CA PRO A 169 10.68 11.36 3.56
C PRO A 169 9.50 12.20 4.06
N ILE A 170 8.84 11.72 5.11
CA ILE A 170 7.75 12.40 5.83
C ILE A 170 8.01 12.24 7.32
N GLY A 171 7.99 13.36 8.04
CA GLY A 171 8.29 13.44 9.48
C GLY A 171 7.20 12.85 10.38
N PHE A 172 7.38 13.05 11.69
CA PHE A 172 6.40 12.70 12.73
C PHE A 172 5.48 13.88 13.07
N ASP A 173 5.68 15.03 12.44
CA ASP A 173 4.86 16.23 12.56
C ASP A 173 3.63 16.22 11.62
N HIS A 174 3.51 15.18 10.80
CA HIS A 174 2.42 15.00 9.84
C HIS A 174 1.46 13.89 10.27
N GLN A 175 0.17 14.23 10.29
CA GLN A 175 -0.90 13.31 10.60
C GLN A 175 -1.36 12.51 9.37
N LEU A 176 -1.87 11.29 9.59
CA LEU A 176 -2.40 10.45 8.49
C LEU A 176 -3.56 11.12 7.73
N GLN A 177 -4.38 11.90 8.43
CA GLN A 177 -5.51 12.65 7.89
C GLN A 177 -5.09 13.62 6.78
N GLU A 178 -3.88 14.17 6.85
CA GLU A 178 -3.35 15.11 5.84
C GLU A 178 -3.21 14.46 4.46
N PHE A 179 -3.11 13.13 4.42
CA PHE A 179 -2.96 12.33 3.20
C PHE A 179 -4.26 11.62 2.80
N GLN A 180 -5.36 11.83 3.52
CA GLN A 180 -6.65 11.26 3.17
C GLN A 180 -7.24 11.95 1.92
N VAL A 181 -7.75 11.15 0.99
CA VAL A 181 -8.44 11.62 -0.21
C VAL A 181 -9.82 10.98 -0.35
N GLY A 182 -10.68 11.56 -1.18
CA GLY A 182 -11.92 10.89 -1.59
C GLY A 182 -11.61 9.61 -2.38
N ILE A 183 -12.41 8.55 -2.19
CA ILE A 183 -12.21 7.30 -2.93
C ILE A 183 -12.34 7.54 -4.45
N GLU A 184 -13.30 8.36 -4.87
CA GLU A 184 -13.51 8.72 -6.28
C GLU A 184 -12.30 9.49 -6.87
N ASP A 185 -11.66 10.35 -6.08
CA ASP A 185 -10.45 11.05 -6.51
C ASP A 185 -9.30 10.06 -6.72
N LEU A 186 -9.14 9.08 -5.83
CA LEU A 186 -8.15 8.02 -5.99
C LEU A 186 -8.43 7.12 -7.20
N GLU A 187 -9.70 6.77 -7.44
CA GLU A 187 -10.11 6.03 -8.63
C GLU A 187 -9.77 6.81 -9.91
N LYS A 188 -10.02 8.12 -9.92
CA LYS A 188 -9.64 9.01 -11.02
C LYS A 188 -8.12 9.12 -11.21
N MET A 189 -7.36 9.18 -10.11
CA MET A 189 -5.89 9.23 -10.16
C MET A 189 -5.26 7.92 -10.64
N SER A 190 -5.83 6.78 -10.25
CA SER A 190 -5.28 5.44 -10.52
C SER A 190 -5.83 4.78 -11.79
N GLY A 191 -7.01 5.19 -12.26
CA GLY A 191 -7.74 4.51 -13.33
C GLY A 191 -8.33 3.16 -12.90
N LEU A 192 -8.54 2.96 -11.60
CA LEU A 192 -9.06 1.72 -11.01
C LEU A 192 -10.44 1.95 -10.39
N VAL A 193 -11.15 0.84 -10.13
CA VAL A 193 -12.34 0.82 -9.29
C VAL A 193 -12.07 -0.10 -8.11
N PHE A 194 -12.12 0.43 -6.90
CA PHE A 194 -11.90 -0.32 -5.66
C PHE A 194 -13.23 -0.80 -5.11
N PHE A 195 -13.29 -2.04 -4.61
CA PHE A 195 -14.49 -2.64 -4.01
C PHE A 195 -15.77 -2.39 -4.85
N PRO A 196 -15.80 -2.85 -6.13
CA PRO A 196 -16.87 -2.50 -7.08
C PRO A 196 -18.27 -3.01 -6.69
N GLU A 197 -18.34 -3.96 -5.75
CA GLU A 197 -19.59 -4.52 -5.25
C GLU A 197 -20.25 -3.64 -4.17
N LEU A 198 -19.57 -2.61 -3.64
CA LEU A 198 -20.08 -1.72 -2.60
C LEU A 198 -20.70 -0.44 -3.17
N ASN A 199 -21.85 -0.02 -2.64
CA ASN A 199 -22.34 1.34 -2.84
C ASN A 199 -21.63 2.30 -1.87
N LYS A 200 -20.52 2.88 -2.30
CA LYS A 200 -19.66 3.77 -1.49
C LYS A 200 -20.35 5.05 -0.99
N SER A 201 -21.52 5.42 -1.53
CA SER A 201 -22.28 6.57 -1.01
C SER A 201 -23.22 6.23 0.14
N GLU A 202 -23.61 4.96 0.25
CA GLU A 202 -24.64 4.51 1.21
C GLU A 202 -24.05 3.58 2.27
N ASP A 203 -23.21 2.63 1.86
CA ASP A 203 -22.78 1.47 2.65
C ASP A 203 -21.59 1.75 3.57
N VAL A 204 -20.85 2.84 3.32
CA VAL A 204 -19.60 3.13 4.02
C VAL A 204 -19.65 4.42 4.83
N ARG A 205 -18.83 4.48 5.87
CA ARG A 205 -18.50 5.67 6.65
C ARG A 205 -16.99 5.91 6.60
N ASN A 206 -16.58 7.16 6.77
CA ASN A 206 -15.15 7.50 6.79
C ASN A 206 -14.48 6.85 8.02
N ILE A 207 -13.43 6.07 7.80
CA ILE A 207 -12.67 5.38 8.85
C ILE A 207 -12.05 6.33 9.88
N LEU A 208 -11.70 7.56 9.49
CA LEU A 208 -11.14 8.58 10.37
C LEU A 208 -12.21 9.42 11.09
N ALA A 209 -13.47 9.36 10.64
CA ALA A 209 -14.57 10.10 11.26
C ALA A 209 -15.15 9.41 12.49
N SER A 210 -14.84 8.12 12.71
CA SER A 210 -15.15 7.49 13.99
C SER A 210 -14.27 8.12 15.07
N SER A 211 -14.87 8.96 15.91
CA SER A 211 -14.30 9.83 16.94
C SER A 211 -13.52 9.12 18.08
N LEU A 212 -13.00 7.93 17.85
CA LEU A 212 -12.42 7.03 18.85
C LEU A 212 -11.01 6.55 18.50
N ASP A 213 -10.39 7.07 17.45
CA ASP A 213 -9.11 6.53 16.99
C ASP A 213 -7.89 7.24 17.61
N TRP A 214 -7.74 7.08 18.94
CA TRP A 214 -6.59 7.55 19.72
C TRP A 214 -5.24 7.08 19.15
N LEU A 215 -5.25 5.98 18.40
CA LEU A 215 -4.08 5.37 17.77
C LEU A 215 -3.48 6.23 16.66
N ILE A 216 -4.30 7.02 15.99
CA ILE A 216 -3.78 7.95 15.00
C ILE A 216 -2.81 8.93 15.68
N ASN A 217 -3.15 9.43 16.88
CA ASN A 217 -2.28 10.35 17.62
C ASN A 217 -1.02 9.69 18.22
N ILE A 218 -0.92 8.37 18.22
CA ILE A 218 0.27 7.65 18.71
C ILE A 218 1.21 7.31 17.57
N LEU A 219 0.65 6.89 16.44
CA LEU A 219 1.41 6.49 15.27
C LEU A 219 1.76 7.69 14.37
N PHE A 220 1.02 8.79 14.43
CA PHE A 220 1.19 9.98 13.59
C PHE A 220 1.04 11.26 14.40
#